data_AF-A0A256IP96-F1
#
_entry.id   AF-A0A256IP96-F1
#
_cell.length_a   1.000
_cell.length_b   1.000
_cell.length_c   1.000
_cell.angle_alpha   90.00
_cell.angle_beta   90.00
_cell.angle_gamma   90.00
#
_symmetry.space_group_name_H-M   'P 1'
#
loop_
_entity.id
_entity.type
_entity.pdbx_description
1 polymer ?
#
loop_
_entity_poly.entity_id
_entity_poly.type
_entity_poly.pdbx_seq_one_letter_code
_entity_poly.pdbx_strand_id
1 'polypeptide(L)'
;MRVHVIGLGGAGGRIADRLAADHGGEPFLHGVSAFDTDMAALDSLAALGEERRYRFGDAAGGDGLDGDLHAGRELGEVHASELGRALDDQRPSLAEAFVLVVGVGGAAGGGAAPA
;
A
#
# COMPACT_ATOMS: atom_id res chain seq x y z
N MET A 1 -8.08 -19.31 -5.83
CA MET A 1 -6.83 -18.57 -5.63
C MET A 1 -7.07 -17.59 -4.49
N ARG A 2 -6.22 -17.60 -3.47
CA ARG A 2 -6.24 -16.63 -2.36
C ARG A 2 -5.21 -15.53 -2.64
N VAL A 3 -5.62 -14.27 -2.64
CA VAL A 3 -4.72 -13.15 -2.94
C VAL A 3 -4.58 -12.20 -1.76
N HIS A 4 -3.38 -11.64 -1.60
CA HIS A 4 -3.17 -10.45 -0.77
C HIS A 4 -3.05 -9.23 -1.67
N VAL A 5 -3.94 -8.26 -1.50
CA VAL A 5 -3.95 -7.01 -2.27
C VAL A 5 -3.13 -5.97 -1.54
N ILE A 6 -2.20 -5.32 -2.25
CA ILE A 6 -1.34 -4.27 -1.73
C ILE A 6 -1.62 -3.00 -2.54
N GLY A 7 -2.30 -2.02 -1.94
CA GLY A 7 -2.43 -0.69 -2.52
C GLY A 7 -1.19 0.15 -2.22
N LEU A 8 -0.52 0.68 -3.24
CA LEU A 8 0.68 1.52 -3.09
C LEU A 8 0.45 2.93 -3.66
N GLY A 9 0.63 3.94 -2.81
CA GLY A 9 0.27 5.33 -3.06
C GLY A 9 -1.26 5.54 -3.12
N GLY A 10 -1.72 6.78 -2.98
CA GLY A 10 -3.15 7.06 -2.70
C GLY A 10 -4.13 6.55 -3.76
N ALA A 11 -3.72 6.41 -5.02
CA ALA A 11 -4.53 5.73 -6.04
C ALA A 11 -4.65 4.23 -5.79
N GLY A 12 -3.54 3.56 -5.44
CA GLY A 12 -3.51 2.15 -5.06
C GLY A 12 -4.31 1.89 -3.78
N GLY A 13 -4.09 2.72 -2.75
CA GLY A 13 -4.82 2.67 -1.48
C GLY A 13 -6.33 2.76 -1.65
N ARG A 14 -6.84 3.71 -2.44
CA ARG A 14 -8.29 3.83 -2.71
C ARG A 14 -8.89 2.65 -3.47
N ILE A 15 -8.15 2.03 -4.39
CA ILE A 15 -8.63 0.82 -5.10
C ILE A 15 -8.61 -0.39 -4.14
N ALA A 16 -7.57 -0.54 -3.33
CA ALA A 16 -7.48 -1.58 -2.31
C ALA A 16 -8.59 -1.45 -1.25
N ASP A 17 -8.86 -0.25 -0.75
CA ASP A 17 -9.95 0.04 0.18
C ASP A 17 -11.32 -0.29 -0.43
N ARG A 18 -11.54 0.05 -1.70
CA ARG A 18 -12.78 -0.32 -2.40
C ARG A 18 -12.92 -1.83 -2.59
N LEU A 19 -11.84 -2.55 -2.88
CA LEU A 19 -11.84 -4.02 -2.94
C LEU A 19 -12.15 -4.65 -1.57
N ALA A 20 -11.62 -4.09 -0.48
CA ALA A 20 -11.96 -4.52 0.87
C ALA A 20 -13.44 -4.26 1.22
N ALA A 21 -13.99 -3.12 0.81
CA ALA A 21 -15.39 -2.77 1.00
C ALA A 21 -16.35 -3.71 0.26
N ASP A 22 -16.05 -4.05 -0.99
CA ASP A 22 -16.93 -4.86 -1.86
C ASP A 22 -16.75 -6.37 -1.66
N HIS A 23 -15.56 -6.82 -1.25
CA HIS A 23 -15.18 -8.24 -1.24
C HIS A 23 -14.49 -8.71 0.05
N GLY A 24 -14.47 -7.93 1.13
CA GLY A 24 -13.79 -8.28 2.38
C GLY A 24 -14.30 -9.55 3.09
N GLY A 25 -15.47 -10.07 2.71
CA GLY A 25 -16.00 -11.37 3.17
C GLY A 25 -15.76 -12.54 2.20
N GLU A 26 -15.17 -12.30 1.03
CA GLU A 26 -15.04 -13.30 -0.03
C GLU A 26 -13.78 -14.18 0.16
N PRO A 27 -13.87 -15.52 0.06
CA PRO A 27 -12.74 -16.42 0.33
C PRO A 27 -11.51 -16.25 -0.57
N PHE A 28 -11.60 -15.50 -1.67
CA PHE A 28 -10.45 -15.19 -2.54
C PHE A 28 -9.59 -14.06 -1.98
N LEU A 29 -10.14 -13.16 -1.17
CA LEU A 29 -9.47 -11.97 -0.66
C LEU A 29 -8.89 -12.27 0.73
N HIS A 30 -7.70 -12.88 0.77
CA HIS A 30 -7.05 -13.30 2.02
C HIS A 30 -6.64 -12.11 2.89
N GLY A 31 -6.19 -11.03 2.26
CA GLY A 31 -5.80 -9.81 2.96
C GLY A 31 -5.72 -8.60 2.03
N VAL A 32 -5.79 -7.42 2.65
CA VAL A 32 -5.65 -6.14 1.95
C VAL A 32 -4.83 -5.21 2.83
N SER A 33 -3.84 -4.54 2.25
CA SER A 33 -3.00 -3.54 2.92
C SER A 33 -2.85 -2.30 2.05
N ALA A 34 -2.68 -1.14 2.66
CA ALA A 34 -2.39 0.12 1.99
C ALA A 34 -1.11 0.76 2.52
N PHE A 35 -0.21 1.09 1.59
CA PHE A 35 1.07 1.76 1.84
C PHE A 35 1.09 3.12 1.14
N ASP A 36 1.46 4.17 1.87
CA ASP A 36 1.68 5.50 1.29
C ASP A 36 2.77 6.26 2.09
N THR A 37 3.21 7.39 1.55
CA THR A 37 4.02 8.40 2.25
C THR A 37 3.14 9.50 2.88
N ASP A 38 1.91 9.65 2.40
CA ASP A 38 0.91 10.63 2.86
C ASP A 38 0.00 10.01 3.96
N MET A 39 0.00 10.60 5.17
CA MET A 39 -0.91 10.17 6.25
C MET A 39 -2.37 10.46 5.92
N ALA A 40 -2.68 11.64 5.38
CA ALA A 40 -4.06 12.06 5.09
C ALA A 40 -4.68 11.17 4.00
N ALA A 41 -3.88 10.70 3.03
CA ALA A 41 -4.31 9.70 2.06
C ALA A 41 -4.73 8.38 2.74
N LEU A 42 -3.96 7.88 3.72
CA LEU A 42 -4.27 6.66 4.47
C LEU A 42 -5.46 6.85 5.41
N ASP A 43 -5.54 7.98 6.10
CA ASP A 43 -6.64 8.31 7.01
C ASP A 43 -7.97 8.48 6.27
N SER A 44 -7.95 8.80 4.97
CA SER A 44 -9.13 8.90 4.11
C SER A 44 -9.76 7.55 3.70
N LEU A 45 -9.08 6.43 3.94
CA LEU A 45 -9.55 5.09 3.60
C LEU A 45 -10.57 4.60 4.64
N ALA A 46 -11.69 4.00 4.20
CA ALA A 46 -12.88 3.82 5.03
C ALA A 46 -13.18 2.36 5.40
N ALA A 47 -12.68 1.38 4.65
CA ALA A 47 -12.90 -0.05 4.88
C ALA A 47 -11.67 -0.77 5.49
N LEU A 48 -10.47 -0.22 5.28
CA LEU A 48 -9.24 -0.69 5.91
C LEU A 48 -9.11 -0.12 7.34
N GLY A 49 -8.91 -1.00 8.30
CA GLY A 49 -8.57 -0.62 9.68
C GLY A 49 -7.16 -0.01 9.76
N GLU A 50 -6.85 0.61 10.90
CA GLU A 50 -5.53 1.21 11.16
C GLU A 50 -4.40 0.18 11.02
N GLU A 51 -4.64 -1.07 11.45
CA GLU A 51 -3.69 -2.18 11.38
C GLU A 51 -3.31 -2.62 9.96
N ARG A 52 -4.05 -2.16 8.94
CA ARG A 52 -3.82 -2.47 7.51
C ARG A 52 -3.36 -1.26 6.70
N ARG A 53 -3.13 -0.12 7.36
CA ARG A 53 -2.71 1.15 6.76
C ARG A 53 -1.36 1.54 7.33
N TYR A 54 -0.36 1.70 6.48
CA TYR A 54 1.01 1.90 6.91
C TYR A 54 1.67 3.04 6.14
N ARG A 55 2.12 4.06 6.87
CA ARG A 55 2.96 5.11 6.30
C ARG A 55 4.42 4.70 6.38
N PHE A 56 5.10 4.76 5.25
CA PHE A 56 6.55 4.59 5.14
C PHE A 56 7.23 5.92 4.82
N GLY A 57 8.55 5.99 4.98
CA GLY A 57 9.32 7.16 4.58
C GLY A 57 9.06 8.40 5.45
N ASP A 58 9.41 8.35 6.74
CA ASP A 58 9.37 9.51 7.64
C ASP A 58 10.08 10.77 7.10
N ALA A 59 11.06 10.60 6.22
CA ALA A 59 11.75 11.69 5.52
C ALA A 59 10.82 12.53 4.61
N ALA A 60 9.67 12.00 4.18
CA ALA A 60 8.67 12.71 3.37
C ALA A 60 7.75 13.64 4.19
N GLY A 61 7.95 13.74 5.52
CA GLY A 61 7.17 14.63 6.40
C GLY A 61 5.71 14.23 6.65
N GLY A 62 5.16 13.31 5.85
CA GLY A 62 3.78 12.84 5.95
C GLY A 62 2.80 13.49 4.96
N ASP A 63 3.28 14.40 4.10
CA ASP A 63 2.46 15.19 3.15
C ASP A 63 2.50 14.62 1.71
N GLY A 64 3.20 13.51 1.48
CA GLY A 64 3.42 12.92 0.16
C GLY A 64 4.74 13.34 -0.48
N LEU A 65 4.78 13.42 -1.81
CA LEU A 65 6.02 13.61 -2.60
C LEU A 65 5.86 14.58 -3.79
N ASP A 66 4.74 15.31 -3.91
CA ASP A 66 4.48 16.35 -4.92
C ASP A 66 4.79 16.01 -6.40
N GLY A 67 4.80 14.72 -6.76
CA GLY A 67 5.09 14.25 -8.11
C GLY A 67 6.54 13.80 -8.36
N ASP A 68 7.42 13.84 -7.36
CA ASP A 68 8.80 13.36 -7.48
C ASP A 68 8.89 11.83 -7.47
N LEU A 69 8.96 11.25 -8.68
CA LEU A 69 9.16 9.82 -8.91
C LEU A 69 10.55 9.32 -8.48
N HIS A 70 11.58 10.18 -8.44
CA HIS A 70 12.92 9.79 -8.00
C HIS A 70 12.97 9.67 -6.48
N ALA A 71 12.40 10.63 -5.74
CA ALA A 71 12.21 10.53 -4.30
C ALA A 71 11.34 9.31 -3.93
N GLY A 72 10.26 9.05 -4.69
CA GLY A 72 9.43 7.86 -4.52
C GLY A 72 10.20 6.55 -4.70
N ARG A 73 11.10 6.49 -5.69
CA ARG A 73 11.98 5.34 -5.91
C ARG A 73 13.00 5.16 -4.78
N GLU A 74 13.68 6.22 -4.37
CA GLU A 74 14.67 6.18 -3.29
C GLU A 74 14.02 5.71 -1.97
N LEU A 75 12.83 6.22 -1.65
CA LEU A 75 12.06 5.74 -0.50
C LEU A 75 11.63 4.28 -0.65
N GLY A 76 11.24 3.84 -1.85
CA GLY A 76 10.98 2.42 -2.12
C GLY A 76 12.20 1.53 -1.82
N GLU A 77 13.36 1.88 -2.36
CA GLU A 77 14.60 1.12 -2.17
C GLU A 77 15.07 1.10 -0.71
N VAL A 78 14.91 2.21 0.03
CA VAL A 78 15.28 2.31 1.45
C VAL A 78 14.27 1.58 2.36
N HIS A 79 12.97 1.68 2.08
CA HIS A 79 11.91 1.19 2.97
C HIS A 79 11.29 -0.16 2.53
N ALA A 80 11.72 -0.82 1.46
CA ALA A 80 11.18 -2.13 1.05
C ALA A 80 11.19 -3.18 2.18
N SER A 81 12.25 -3.21 3.01
CA SER A 81 12.33 -4.10 4.19
C SER A 81 11.38 -3.70 5.33
N GLU A 82 10.94 -2.45 5.37
CA GLU A 82 9.98 -1.91 6.34
C GLU A 82 8.55 -2.33 5.96
N LEU A 83 8.18 -2.12 4.68
CA LEU A 83 6.91 -2.60 4.12
C LEU A 83 6.75 -4.12 4.26
N GLY A 84 7.82 -4.88 4.05
CA GLY A 84 7.81 -6.34 4.26
C GLY A 84 7.44 -6.74 5.69
N ARG A 85 7.99 -6.05 6.71
CA ARG A 85 7.65 -6.33 8.12
C ARG A 85 6.24 -5.91 8.47
N ALA A 86 5.76 -4.76 7.95
CA ALA A 86 4.38 -4.33 8.12
C ALA A 86 3.38 -5.32 7.48
N LEU A 87 3.80 -6.01 6.42
CA LEU A 87 3.02 -7.06 5.77
C LEU A 87 2.98 -8.37 6.58
N ASP A 88 4.06 -8.74 7.27
CA ASP A 88 4.17 -10.01 8.03
C ASP A 88 3.05 -10.19 9.09
N ASP A 89 2.65 -9.10 9.75
CA ASP A 89 1.55 -9.08 10.73
C ASP A 89 0.20 -9.53 10.11
N GLN A 90 0.04 -9.40 8.79
CA GLN A 90 -1.17 -9.78 8.04
C GLN A 90 -1.16 -11.25 7.57
N ARG A 91 -0.20 -12.06 8.01
CA ARG A 91 -0.05 -13.49 7.65
C ARG A 91 0.03 -13.73 6.14
N PRO A 92 0.98 -13.10 5.43
CA PRO A 92 1.07 -13.14 3.96
C PRO A 92 1.37 -14.54 3.41
N SER A 93 1.93 -15.44 4.23
CA SER A 93 2.21 -16.84 3.90
C SER A 93 0.96 -17.70 3.62
N LEU A 94 -0.24 -17.19 3.87
CA LEU A 94 -1.51 -17.84 3.52
C LEU A 94 -2.02 -17.44 2.13
N ALA A 95 -1.45 -16.41 1.50
CA ALA A 95 -1.78 -16.02 0.14
C ALA A 95 -1.06 -16.91 -0.89
N GLU A 96 -1.73 -17.15 -2.02
CA GLU A 96 -1.22 -17.88 -3.18
C GLU A 96 -0.66 -16.93 -4.26
N ALA A 97 -0.98 -15.63 -4.18
CA ALA A 97 -0.42 -14.56 -4.99
C ALA A 97 -0.54 -13.19 -4.30
N PHE A 98 0.33 -12.26 -4.68
CA PHE A 98 0.24 -10.84 -4.30
C PHE A 98 -0.23 -10.01 -5.49
N VAL A 99 -1.11 -9.04 -5.25
CA VAL A 99 -1.61 -8.11 -6.25
C VAL A 99 -1.23 -6.70 -5.84
N LEU A 100 -0.15 -6.16 -6.43
CA LEU A 100 0.27 -4.79 -6.23
C LEU A 100 -0.59 -3.86 -7.12
N VAL A 101 -1.35 -2.98 -6.48
CA VAL A 101 -2.24 -2.01 -7.13
C VAL A 101 -1.62 -0.63 -7.00
N VAL A 102 -1.30 -0.02 -8.15
CA VAL A 102 -0.50 1.21 -8.20
C VAL A 102 -1.07 2.21 -9.21
N GLY A 103 -1.09 3.48 -8.84
CA GLY A 103 -1.26 4.59 -9.79
C GLY A 103 0.07 4.96 -10.41
N VAL A 104 0.37 4.44 -11.60
CA VAL A 104 1.69 4.60 -12.28
C VAL A 104 2.09 6.05 -12.59
N GLY A 105 1.14 6.99 -12.57
CA GLY A 105 1.40 8.43 -12.73
C GLY A 105 1.65 9.21 -11.43
N GLY A 106 1.61 8.55 -10.26
CA GLY A 106 1.86 9.19 -8.96
C GLY A 106 3.25 8.88 -8.41
N ALA A 107 3.80 9.79 -7.61
CA ALA A 107 5.16 9.70 -7.04
C ALA A 107 5.37 8.48 -6.14
N ALA A 108 4.63 8.39 -5.01
CA ALA A 108 4.78 7.30 -4.06
C ALA A 108 4.45 5.94 -4.70
N GLY A 109 3.34 5.87 -5.45
CA GLY A 109 2.94 4.67 -6.17
C GLY A 109 3.92 4.26 -7.27
N GLY A 110 3.99 5.03 -8.35
CA GLY A 110 4.77 4.72 -9.55
C GLY A 110 6.28 4.77 -9.33
N GLY A 111 6.77 5.55 -8.36
CA GLY A 111 8.18 5.62 -7.97
C GLY A 111 8.62 4.42 -7.14
N ALA A 112 7.87 4.04 -6.10
CA ALA A 112 8.28 2.95 -5.20
C ALA A 112 7.92 1.54 -5.70
N ALA A 113 6.90 1.37 -6.54
CA ALA A 113 6.47 0.05 -7.04
C ALA A 113 7.55 -0.80 -7.76
N PRO A 114 8.56 -0.23 -8.47
CA PRO A 114 9.63 -1.00 -9.10
C PRO A 114 10.82 -1.35 -8.20
N ALA A 115 10.80 -0.98 -6.91
CA ALA A 115 11.89 -1.20 -5.95
C ALA A 115 11.83 -2.58 -5.28
#